data_AF-A0A517VZF7-F1
#
_entry.id   AF-A0A517VZF7-F1
#
_cell.length_a   1.000
_cell.length_b   1.000
_cell.length_c   1.000
_cell.angle_alpha   90.00
_cell.angle_beta   90.00
_cell.angle_gamma   90.00
#
_symmetry.space_group_name_H-M   'P 1'
#
loop_
_entity.id
_entity.type
_entity.pdbx_description
1 polymer ?
#
loop_
_entity_poly.entity_id
_entity_poly.type
_entity_poly.pdbx_seq_one_letter_code
_entity_poly.pdbx_strand_id
1 'polypeptide(L)'
;MSYRLSNFSLYLIFYSLLIFSITNPAFGDAPVNGNAVIKRKAGSSEIVITTTNRLAGAIDSLTWNGKEFIDSFDHGRQLQSAASFDLQSTDPFWAERYNPTEAGSRSDGTGKTSSSKLLSLRATGNELETTTRMAYWLAPGQKSSGRLALNQKILSNHLVSKHVRIGYKDHDQVIEYQTTFTVPKGEQHTYAQFEALTGYMPAEFEKFWTFQPATGKLEPLSDGPGEQKLPVVMSTKDGEYAMGIFSPDQPSKGYRHAGYGRFRFKAAKVVKWNCAFRVRDQQGIKPGEYSFRMFVAVGTLEDVRQSLVSLTKEF
;
A
#
# COMPACT_ATOMS: atom_id res chain seq x y z
N MET A 1 -92.90 22.06 -15.70
CA MET A 1 -91.67 22.56 -16.31
C MET A 1 -90.53 21.65 -15.84
N SER A 2 -89.99 20.86 -16.79
CA SER A 2 -88.81 19.98 -16.76
C SER A 2 -88.66 18.78 -15.80
N TYR A 3 -89.21 17.67 -16.26
CA TYR A 3 -88.79 16.25 -16.28
C TYR A 3 -87.31 15.80 -16.00
N ARG A 4 -87.20 14.69 -15.21
CA ARG A 4 -86.48 13.38 -15.42
C ARG A 4 -84.92 13.36 -15.41
N LEU A 5 -84.16 12.40 -14.82
CA LEU A 5 -84.14 10.92 -14.79
C LEU A 5 -83.32 10.44 -13.54
N SER A 6 -83.79 9.54 -12.67
CA SER A 6 -83.54 8.08 -12.62
C SER A 6 -82.09 7.59 -12.86
N ASN A 7 -81.48 6.87 -11.91
CA ASN A 7 -81.17 5.43 -12.00
C ASN A 7 -79.95 4.93 -11.21
N PHE A 8 -80.13 3.74 -10.60
CA PHE A 8 -79.15 2.67 -10.34
C PHE A 8 -78.03 2.89 -9.30
N SER A 9 -78.25 2.37 -8.09
CA SER A 9 -77.15 1.93 -7.21
C SER A 9 -76.69 0.54 -7.63
N LEU A 10 -75.59 0.48 -8.37
CA LEU A 10 -74.86 -0.74 -8.70
C LEU A 10 -73.85 -1.04 -7.57
N TYR A 11 -73.80 -2.31 -7.16
CA TYR A 11 -72.81 -2.88 -6.23
C TYR A 11 -71.37 -2.57 -6.66
N LEU A 12 -70.53 -2.13 -5.72
CA LEU A 12 -69.07 -2.21 -5.86
C LEU A 12 -68.48 -2.91 -4.63
N ILE A 13 -68.03 -4.13 -4.87
CA ILE A 13 -67.25 -4.98 -3.97
C ILE A 13 -65.87 -4.32 -3.82
N PHE A 14 -65.53 -3.87 -2.61
CA PHE A 14 -64.17 -3.43 -2.30
C PHE A 14 -63.26 -4.67 -2.16
N TYR A 15 -62.47 -4.94 -3.19
CA TYR A 15 -61.28 -5.79 -3.08
C TYR A 15 -60.21 -5.01 -2.32
N SER A 16 -59.95 -5.41 -1.08
CA SER A 16 -58.78 -4.98 -0.32
C SER A 16 -57.52 -5.62 -0.93
N LEU A 17 -56.79 -4.86 -1.77
CA LEU A 17 -55.44 -5.20 -2.16
C LEU A 17 -54.51 -5.06 -0.94
N LEU A 18 -54.11 -6.20 -0.37
CA LEU A 18 -52.95 -6.26 0.52
C LEU A 18 -51.70 -6.05 -0.33
N ILE A 19 -51.20 -4.82 -0.38
CA ILE A 19 -49.87 -4.53 -0.90
C ILE A 19 -48.88 -5.01 0.16
N PHE A 20 -48.35 -6.22 -0.01
CA PHE A 20 -47.13 -6.61 0.68
C PHE A 20 -45.99 -5.75 0.10
N SER A 21 -45.61 -4.69 0.82
CA SER A 21 -44.33 -4.04 0.61
C SER A 21 -43.24 -5.07 0.88
N ILE A 22 -42.72 -5.70 -0.19
CA ILE A 22 -41.44 -6.40 -0.15
C ILE A 22 -40.39 -5.31 0.04
N THR A 23 -40.10 -4.98 1.29
CA THR A 23 -38.87 -4.28 1.63
C THR A 23 -37.74 -5.23 1.29
N ASN A 24 -37.13 -5.08 0.11
CA ASN A 24 -35.80 -5.62 -0.12
C ASN A 24 -34.92 -5.09 1.02
N PRO A 25 -34.36 -5.95 1.89
CA PRO A 25 -33.30 -5.48 2.75
C PRO A 25 -32.22 -4.97 1.79
N ALA A 26 -31.79 -3.73 1.97
CA ALA A 26 -30.55 -3.27 1.38
C ALA A 26 -29.50 -4.27 1.86
N PHE A 27 -29.06 -5.17 0.97
CA PHE A 27 -27.86 -5.96 1.16
C PHE A 27 -26.74 -4.92 1.27
N GLY A 28 -26.44 -4.48 2.49
CA GLY A 28 -25.17 -3.83 2.76
C GLY A 28 -24.11 -4.87 2.46
N ASP A 29 -23.28 -4.60 1.45
CA ASP A 29 -22.19 -5.49 1.07
C ASP A 29 -21.43 -5.91 2.34
N ALA A 30 -21.39 -7.22 2.59
CA ALA A 30 -20.64 -7.74 3.73
C ALA A 30 -19.20 -7.21 3.66
N PRO A 31 -18.59 -6.84 4.80
CA PRO A 31 -17.23 -6.32 4.80
C PRO A 31 -16.29 -7.33 4.14
N VAL A 32 -15.45 -6.85 3.22
CA VAL A 32 -14.47 -7.69 2.51
C VAL A 32 -13.53 -8.31 3.54
N ASN A 33 -13.39 -9.63 3.49
CA ASN A 33 -12.45 -10.35 4.36
C ASN A 33 -11.01 -10.13 3.87
N GLY A 34 -10.24 -9.39 4.66
CA GLY A 34 -8.83 -9.10 4.44
C GLY A 34 -7.87 -10.21 4.87
N ASN A 35 -8.35 -11.32 5.44
CA ASN A 35 -7.50 -12.46 5.79
C ASN A 35 -7.24 -13.33 4.56
N ALA A 36 -6.01 -13.33 4.06
CA ALA A 36 -5.59 -14.18 2.96
C ALA A 36 -4.11 -14.56 3.02
N VAL A 37 -3.77 -15.68 2.39
CA VAL A 37 -2.40 -16.20 2.27
C VAL A 37 -2.14 -16.55 0.81
N ILE A 38 -1.00 -16.12 0.28
CA ILE A 38 -0.45 -16.59 -0.99
C ILE A 38 0.92 -17.18 -0.73
N LYS A 39 1.33 -18.16 -1.53
CA LYS A 39 2.65 -18.79 -1.38
C LYS A 39 3.15 -19.41 -2.67
N ARG A 40 4.47 -19.54 -2.76
CA ARG A 40 5.15 -20.27 -3.83
C ARG A 40 6.50 -20.78 -3.35
N LYS A 41 6.93 -21.92 -3.89
CA LYS A 41 8.30 -22.40 -3.74
C LYS A 41 9.29 -21.33 -4.22
N ALA A 42 10.34 -21.11 -3.44
CA ALA A 42 11.42 -20.17 -3.69
C ALA A 42 12.75 -20.76 -3.18
N GLY A 43 13.54 -21.31 -4.10
CA GLY A 43 14.75 -22.07 -3.76
C GLY A 43 14.42 -23.35 -2.98
N SER A 44 15.03 -23.50 -1.79
CA SER A 44 14.85 -24.64 -0.90
C SER A 44 13.60 -24.52 0.01
N SER A 45 12.92 -23.38 0.01
CA SER A 45 11.76 -23.11 0.89
C SER A 45 10.57 -22.54 0.12
N GLU A 46 9.61 -21.95 0.82
CA GLU A 46 8.49 -21.20 0.26
C GLU A 46 8.58 -19.74 0.71
N ILE A 47 8.27 -18.81 -0.19
CA ILE A 47 7.85 -17.46 0.21
C ILE A 47 6.37 -17.54 0.53
N VAL A 48 5.97 -17.04 1.70
CA VAL A 48 4.58 -16.96 2.15
C VAL A 48 4.25 -15.51 2.50
N ILE A 49 3.22 -14.96 1.88
CA ILE A 49 2.70 -13.62 2.17
C ILE A 49 1.32 -13.76 2.81
N THR A 50 1.11 -13.05 3.92
CA THR A 50 -0.17 -13.00 4.63
C THR A 50 -0.70 -11.57 4.70
N THR A 51 -1.99 -11.41 4.49
CA THR A 51 -2.76 -10.18 4.74
C THR A 51 -3.80 -10.43 5.81
N THR A 52 -4.22 -9.39 6.54
CA THR A 52 -5.22 -9.52 7.60
C THR A 52 -6.28 -8.41 7.57
N ASN A 53 -7.45 -8.72 8.15
CA ASN A 53 -8.51 -7.74 8.41
C ASN A 53 -8.03 -6.55 9.25
N ARG A 54 -7.09 -6.81 10.17
CA ARG A 54 -6.50 -5.80 11.04
C ARG A 54 -5.94 -4.62 10.23
N LEU A 55 -5.34 -4.90 9.07
CA LEU A 55 -4.52 -3.95 8.31
C LEU A 55 -5.13 -3.60 6.94
N ALA A 56 -6.45 -3.72 6.81
CA ALA A 56 -7.19 -3.40 5.58
C ALA A 56 -6.58 -4.01 4.30
N GLY A 57 -6.07 -5.24 4.40
CA GLY A 57 -5.46 -5.96 3.28
C GLY A 57 -4.01 -5.59 2.95
N ALA A 58 -3.34 -4.71 3.70
CA ALA A 58 -1.88 -4.55 3.62
C ALA A 58 -1.18 -5.86 4.03
N ILE A 59 0.07 -6.07 3.56
CA ILE A 59 0.82 -7.29 3.87
C ILE A 59 1.32 -7.23 5.31
N ASP A 60 0.76 -8.14 6.13
CA ASP A 60 1.02 -8.29 7.56
C ASP A 60 2.31 -9.10 7.81
N SER A 61 2.58 -10.08 6.95
CA SER A 61 3.72 -11.00 7.13
C SER A 61 4.29 -11.42 5.77
N LEU A 62 5.61 -11.53 5.72
CA LEU A 62 6.36 -12.13 4.62
C LEU A 62 7.39 -13.07 5.24
N THR A 63 7.24 -14.36 4.99
CA THR A 63 8.19 -15.37 5.48
C THR A 63 8.90 -16.10 4.35
N TRP A 64 10.14 -16.50 4.61
CA TRP A 64 10.90 -17.44 3.80
C TRP A 64 11.87 -18.21 4.69
N ASN A 65 11.98 -19.53 4.49
CA ASN A 65 12.85 -20.41 5.28
C ASN A 65 12.62 -20.28 6.81
N GLY A 66 11.35 -20.14 7.21
CA GLY A 66 10.93 -19.99 8.60
C GLY A 66 11.24 -18.63 9.24
N LYS A 67 11.81 -17.69 8.49
CA LYS A 67 12.12 -16.33 8.97
C LYS A 67 11.03 -15.35 8.59
N GLU A 68 10.59 -14.55 9.55
CA GLU A 68 9.75 -13.36 9.32
C GLU A 68 10.61 -12.16 8.90
N PHE A 69 10.18 -11.48 7.84
CA PHE A 69 10.84 -10.30 7.30
C PHE A 69 10.13 -9.00 7.68
N ILE A 70 8.88 -9.03 8.12
CA ILE A 70 8.09 -7.83 8.43
C ILE A 70 7.85 -7.68 9.93
N ASP A 71 8.22 -6.53 10.51
CA ASP A 71 7.87 -6.16 11.89
C ASP A 71 6.47 -5.53 11.92
N SER A 72 5.41 -6.33 11.82
CA SER A 72 4.03 -5.82 11.75
C SER A 72 3.42 -5.43 13.11
N PHE A 73 4.21 -4.78 13.97
CA PHE A 73 3.82 -4.45 15.35
C PHE A 73 2.66 -3.45 15.44
N ASP A 74 2.65 -2.42 14.60
CA ASP A 74 1.63 -1.36 14.54
C ASP A 74 1.25 -1.04 13.08
N HIS A 75 0.22 -0.22 12.84
CA HIS A 75 -0.29 0.12 11.49
C HIS A 75 0.68 0.95 10.62
N GLY A 76 1.91 1.21 11.08
CA GLY A 76 2.93 1.94 10.35
C GLY A 76 4.05 1.07 9.78
N ARG A 77 4.05 -0.26 10.01
CA ARG A 77 5.24 -1.12 9.78
C ARG A 77 5.02 -2.34 8.89
N GLN A 78 3.93 -2.33 8.13
CA GLN A 78 3.64 -3.39 7.16
C GLN A 78 4.54 -3.29 5.94
N LEU A 79 4.51 -4.33 5.10
CA LEU A 79 4.89 -4.18 3.69
C LEU A 79 3.72 -3.51 2.96
N GLN A 80 3.78 -2.19 2.83
CA GLN A 80 2.62 -1.37 2.45
C GLN A 80 2.97 -0.17 1.58
N SER A 81 1.93 0.48 1.08
CA SER A 81 2.00 1.69 0.26
C SER A 81 1.44 2.93 0.98
N ALA A 82 1.99 4.09 0.66
CA ALA A 82 1.48 5.38 1.14
C ALA A 82 1.73 6.49 0.11
N ALA A 83 0.95 7.56 0.18
CA ALA A 83 1.18 8.75 -0.62
C ALA A 83 1.14 10.01 0.25
N SER A 84 1.75 11.09 -0.19
CA SER A 84 1.80 12.36 0.53
C SER A 84 1.65 13.51 -0.45
N PHE A 85 0.80 14.48 -0.12
CA PHE A 85 0.49 15.61 -1.00
C PHE A 85 0.63 16.94 -0.26
N ASP A 86 0.86 18.01 -1.02
CA ASP A 86 0.99 19.35 -0.47
C ASP A 86 -0.36 20.03 -0.19
N LEU A 87 -1.44 19.59 -0.84
CA LEU A 87 -2.75 20.25 -0.83
C LEU A 87 -2.65 21.76 -1.12
N GLN A 88 -1.72 22.15 -2.01
CA GLN A 88 -1.38 23.56 -2.31
C GLN A 88 -1.03 24.41 -1.08
N SER A 89 -0.63 23.78 0.03
CA SER A 89 -0.15 24.48 1.21
C SER A 89 1.07 25.33 0.86
N THR A 90 1.10 26.57 1.35
CA THR A 90 2.26 27.47 1.23
C THR A 90 3.38 27.14 2.21
N ASP A 91 3.11 26.34 3.25
CA ASP A 91 4.13 25.85 4.16
C ASP A 91 5.09 24.87 3.46
N PRO A 92 6.35 24.76 3.91
CA PRO A 92 7.27 23.73 3.43
C PRO A 92 6.65 22.33 3.48
N PHE A 93 6.81 21.57 2.39
CA PHE A 93 6.27 20.22 2.28
C PHE A 93 6.73 19.34 3.44
N TRP A 94 5.78 18.67 4.07
CA TRP A 94 6.02 17.68 5.11
C TRP A 94 5.10 16.49 4.88
N ALA A 95 5.70 15.33 4.59
CA ALA A 95 4.99 14.16 4.06
C ALA A 95 3.74 13.82 4.88
N GLU A 96 3.88 13.72 6.20
CA GLU A 96 2.82 13.25 7.10
C GLU A 96 1.62 14.22 7.27
N ARG A 97 1.67 15.44 6.72
CA ARG A 97 0.57 16.41 6.90
C ARG A 97 -0.67 16.07 6.08
N TYR A 98 -0.52 15.43 4.92
CA TYR A 98 -1.64 14.97 4.11
C TYR A 98 -1.24 13.65 3.45
N ASN A 99 -1.26 12.61 4.26
CA ASN A 99 -0.61 11.34 3.98
C ASN A 99 -1.59 10.17 4.05
N PRO A 100 -2.30 9.83 2.97
CA PRO A 100 -3.04 8.57 2.91
C PRO A 100 -2.10 7.36 3.01
N THR A 101 -2.44 6.41 3.88
CA THR A 101 -1.70 5.19 4.19
C THR A 101 -2.58 3.96 4.01
N GLU A 102 -2.01 2.88 3.46
CA GLU A 102 -2.75 1.66 3.14
C GLU A 102 -3.23 0.92 4.39
N ALA A 103 -2.33 0.60 5.32
CA ALA A 103 -2.66 -0.28 6.45
C ALA A 103 -3.60 0.36 7.47
N GLY A 104 -3.58 1.69 7.61
CA GLY A 104 -4.39 2.45 8.57
C GLY A 104 -3.67 3.71 9.05
N SER A 105 -4.24 4.36 10.05
CA SER A 105 -3.73 5.61 10.63
C SER A 105 -2.81 5.35 11.82
N ARG A 106 -2.08 6.39 12.24
CA ARG A 106 -1.29 6.37 13.46
C ARG A 106 -2.12 6.04 14.70
N SER A 107 -3.38 6.48 14.71
CA SER A 107 -4.28 6.32 15.86
C SER A 107 -4.74 4.87 16.04
N ASP A 108 -4.66 4.06 14.98
CA ASP A 108 -4.97 2.63 15.04
C ASP A 108 -3.91 1.88 15.86
N GLY A 109 -2.66 2.37 15.88
CA GLY A 109 -1.58 1.87 16.73
C GLY A 109 -1.38 0.36 16.62
N THR A 110 -1.38 -0.34 17.76
CA THR A 110 -1.34 -1.82 17.83
C THR A 110 -2.75 -2.45 17.83
N GLY A 111 -3.78 -1.67 17.55
CA GLY A 111 -5.18 -2.07 17.58
C GLY A 111 -5.52 -3.21 16.62
N LYS A 112 -6.75 -3.72 16.77
CA LYS A 112 -7.27 -4.86 16.00
C LYS A 112 -7.98 -4.47 14.70
N THR A 113 -8.16 -3.18 14.46
CA THR A 113 -8.96 -2.64 13.35
C THR A 113 -8.23 -1.50 12.69
N SER A 114 -8.37 -1.41 11.38
CA SER A 114 -7.86 -0.32 10.57
C SER A 114 -8.91 0.76 10.37
N SER A 115 -8.44 2.01 10.31
CA SER A 115 -9.21 3.15 9.80
C SER A 115 -9.25 3.21 8.27
N SER A 116 -8.32 2.54 7.57
CA SER A 116 -8.42 2.29 6.13
C SER A 116 -9.50 1.25 5.84
N LYS A 117 -10.08 1.31 4.64
CA LYS A 117 -11.18 0.42 4.24
C LYS A 117 -10.80 -0.43 3.04
N LEU A 118 -10.66 -1.73 3.25
CA LEU A 118 -10.53 -2.71 2.18
C LEU A 118 -11.82 -2.75 1.35
N LEU A 119 -11.70 -2.61 0.03
CA LEU A 119 -12.81 -2.59 -0.91
C LEU A 119 -12.91 -3.88 -1.73
N SER A 120 -11.78 -4.51 -2.02
CA SER A 120 -11.73 -5.79 -2.73
C SER A 120 -10.45 -6.54 -2.37
N LEU A 121 -10.53 -7.87 -2.37
CA LEU A 121 -9.38 -8.76 -2.23
C LEU A 121 -9.60 -10.02 -3.07
N ARG A 122 -8.57 -10.45 -3.80
CA ARG A 122 -8.47 -11.78 -4.40
C ARG A 122 -7.10 -12.35 -4.09
N ALA A 123 -7.06 -13.58 -3.60
CA ALA A 123 -5.82 -14.30 -3.36
C ALA A 123 -5.94 -15.71 -3.93
N THR A 124 -5.02 -16.10 -4.80
CA THR A 124 -5.05 -17.41 -5.45
C THR A 124 -3.64 -17.86 -5.78
N GLY A 125 -3.25 -19.03 -5.27
CA GLY A 125 -1.92 -19.59 -5.48
C GLY A 125 -0.82 -18.63 -5.01
N ASN A 126 -0.09 -18.06 -5.97
CA ASN A 126 1.02 -17.13 -5.75
C ASN A 126 0.68 -15.67 -6.07
N GLU A 127 -0.59 -15.33 -6.28
CA GLU A 127 -1.05 -13.99 -6.65
C GLU A 127 -2.06 -13.41 -5.64
N LEU A 128 -1.85 -12.13 -5.31
CA LEU A 128 -2.72 -11.31 -4.46
C LEU A 128 -3.07 -10.02 -5.20
N GLU A 129 -4.35 -9.69 -5.23
CA GLU A 129 -4.86 -8.39 -5.65
C GLU A 129 -5.72 -7.78 -4.54
N THR A 130 -5.55 -6.49 -4.31
CA THR A 130 -6.41 -5.75 -3.37
C THR A 130 -6.67 -4.34 -3.86
N THR A 131 -7.82 -3.77 -3.51
CA THR A 131 -8.06 -2.32 -3.56
C THR A 131 -8.47 -1.82 -2.17
N THR A 132 -7.76 -0.80 -1.68
CA THR A 132 -7.99 -0.21 -0.36
C THR A 132 -8.22 1.29 -0.48
N ARG A 133 -9.26 1.79 0.20
CA ARG A 133 -9.46 3.21 0.45
C ARG A 133 -8.66 3.62 1.67
N MET A 134 -7.64 4.44 1.47
CA MET A 134 -6.65 4.78 2.48
C MET A 134 -7.22 5.74 3.53
N ALA A 135 -6.84 5.57 4.79
CA ALA A 135 -6.98 6.59 5.83
C ALA A 135 -5.78 7.54 5.80
N TYR A 136 -5.94 8.77 6.29
CA TYR A 136 -4.79 9.63 6.54
C TYR A 136 -4.03 9.15 7.79
N TRP A 137 -2.71 9.20 7.73
CA TRP A 137 -1.81 8.85 8.83
C TRP A 137 -2.14 9.62 10.11
N LEU A 138 -2.39 10.94 9.98
CA LEU A 138 -2.80 11.80 11.08
C LEU A 138 -4.31 12.04 11.03
N ALA A 139 -4.97 11.97 12.19
CA ALA A 139 -6.34 12.43 12.35
C ALA A 139 -6.41 13.98 12.33
N PRO A 140 -7.56 14.58 11.99
CA PRO A 140 -7.73 16.03 12.06
C PRO A 140 -7.32 16.59 13.42
N GLY A 141 -6.56 17.68 13.41
CA GLY A 141 -6.03 18.31 14.62
C GLY A 141 -4.72 17.70 15.17
N GLN A 142 -4.31 16.51 14.71
CA GLN A 142 -3.02 15.93 15.10
C GLN A 142 -1.83 16.63 14.42
N LYS A 143 -0.64 16.42 14.99
CA LYS A 143 0.60 17.02 14.52
C LYS A 143 1.69 15.98 14.30
N SER A 144 2.55 16.25 13.31
CA SER A 144 3.84 15.59 13.12
C SER A 144 4.93 16.65 13.10
N SER A 145 5.96 16.48 13.93
CA SER A 145 7.05 17.45 14.11
C SER A 145 6.54 18.90 14.29
N GLY A 146 5.50 19.07 15.11
CA GLY A 146 4.86 20.36 15.38
C GLY A 146 3.94 20.90 14.27
N ARG A 147 3.89 20.26 13.10
CA ARG A 147 3.08 20.69 11.94
C ARG A 147 1.71 20.01 11.96
N LEU A 148 0.66 20.81 11.79
CA LEU A 148 -0.73 20.34 11.81
C LEU A 148 -1.06 19.51 10.56
N ALA A 149 -1.83 18.45 10.74
CA ALA A 149 -2.45 17.71 9.64
C ALA A 149 -3.38 18.62 8.82
N LEU A 150 -3.41 18.41 7.50
CA LEU A 150 -4.19 19.22 6.55
C LEU A 150 -5.57 18.60 6.24
N ASN A 151 -5.78 17.33 6.59
CA ASN A 151 -7.02 16.63 6.39
C ASN A 151 -8.10 17.03 7.41
N GLN A 152 -9.37 16.98 6.96
CA GLN A 152 -10.55 17.28 7.78
C GLN A 152 -11.34 16.03 8.19
N LYS A 153 -10.93 14.86 7.68
CA LYS A 153 -11.53 13.54 7.97
C LYS A 153 -10.42 12.52 8.16
N ILE A 154 -10.73 11.39 8.80
CA ILE A 154 -9.79 10.27 8.96
C ILE A 154 -9.66 9.48 7.65
N LEU A 155 -10.78 9.06 7.05
CA LEU A 155 -10.78 8.31 5.81
C LEU A 155 -10.65 9.27 4.60
N SER A 156 -9.68 9.03 3.73
CA SER A 156 -9.42 9.84 2.53
C SER A 156 -10.34 9.45 1.37
N ASN A 157 -10.24 10.12 0.23
CA ASN A 157 -10.81 9.64 -1.04
C ASN A 157 -9.76 8.98 -1.95
N HIS A 158 -8.52 8.84 -1.48
CA HIS A 158 -7.44 8.18 -2.21
C HIS A 158 -7.60 6.67 -2.12
N LEU A 159 -7.35 6.00 -3.25
CA LEU A 159 -7.32 4.54 -3.33
C LEU A 159 -5.90 4.07 -3.62
N VAL A 160 -5.58 2.87 -3.17
CA VAL A 160 -4.45 2.09 -3.67
C VAL A 160 -4.94 0.71 -4.09
N SER A 161 -4.66 0.35 -5.33
CA SER A 161 -4.77 -1.02 -5.82
C SER A 161 -3.38 -1.62 -5.88
N LYS A 162 -3.22 -2.89 -5.48
CA LYS A 162 -1.98 -3.62 -5.66
C LYS A 162 -2.22 -4.97 -6.32
N HIS A 163 -1.25 -5.39 -7.12
CA HIS A 163 -1.12 -6.74 -7.64
C HIS A 163 0.26 -7.26 -7.25
N VAL A 164 0.30 -8.39 -6.55
CA VAL A 164 1.49 -9.00 -5.98
C VAL A 164 1.58 -10.42 -6.46
N ARG A 165 2.70 -10.78 -7.09
CA ARG A 165 2.96 -12.14 -7.58
C ARG A 165 4.28 -12.64 -7.04
N ILE A 166 4.26 -13.78 -6.35
CA ILE A 166 5.47 -14.47 -5.93
C ILE A 166 6.07 -15.22 -7.13
N GLY A 167 7.34 -14.95 -7.40
CA GLY A 167 8.12 -15.45 -8.53
C GLY A 167 7.91 -14.62 -9.81
N TYR A 168 9.01 -14.29 -10.47
CA TYR A 168 9.05 -13.51 -11.70
C TYR A 168 9.89 -14.22 -12.77
N LYS A 169 9.26 -14.65 -13.88
CA LYS A 169 9.90 -15.52 -14.89
C LYS A 169 10.58 -16.72 -14.20
N ASP A 170 11.89 -16.88 -14.40
CA ASP A 170 12.73 -17.93 -13.83
C ASP A 170 13.28 -17.57 -12.43
N HIS A 171 12.87 -16.44 -11.85
CA HIS A 171 13.28 -15.98 -10.53
C HIS A 171 12.21 -16.28 -9.48
N ASP A 172 12.28 -17.45 -8.85
CA ASP A 172 11.31 -17.83 -7.80
C ASP A 172 11.41 -16.96 -6.53
N GLN A 173 12.58 -16.38 -6.24
CA GLN A 173 12.82 -15.52 -5.07
C GLN A 173 12.46 -14.04 -5.27
N VAL A 174 11.90 -13.69 -6.43
CA VAL A 174 11.49 -12.31 -6.74
C VAL A 174 9.98 -12.21 -6.64
N ILE A 175 9.50 -11.24 -5.86
CA ILE A 175 8.10 -10.86 -5.79
C ILE A 175 7.91 -9.66 -6.71
N GLU A 176 7.10 -9.83 -7.74
CA GLU A 176 6.62 -8.69 -8.54
C GLU A 176 5.53 -7.97 -7.76
N TYR A 177 5.69 -6.65 -7.60
CA TYR A 177 4.79 -5.81 -6.84
C TYR A 177 4.40 -4.59 -7.68
N GLN A 178 3.14 -4.53 -8.07
CA GLN A 178 2.57 -3.43 -8.83
C GLN A 178 1.58 -2.68 -7.95
N THR A 179 1.66 -1.35 -7.97
CA THR A 179 0.72 -0.48 -7.26
C THR A 179 0.14 0.55 -8.19
N THR A 180 -1.13 0.88 -7.98
CA THR A 180 -1.81 1.97 -8.66
C THR A 180 -2.51 2.82 -7.61
N PHE A 181 -2.05 4.06 -7.47
CA PHE A 181 -2.69 5.05 -6.62
C PHE A 181 -3.74 5.81 -7.42
N THR A 182 -4.93 5.99 -6.87
CA THR A 182 -5.96 6.85 -7.45
C THR A 182 -6.01 8.16 -6.67
N VAL A 183 -5.57 9.25 -7.29
CA VAL A 183 -5.72 10.61 -6.76
C VAL A 183 -7.14 11.11 -7.08
N PRO A 184 -7.93 11.50 -6.07
CA PRO A 184 -9.34 11.85 -6.26
C PRO A 184 -9.50 13.15 -7.05
N LYS A 185 -10.61 13.24 -7.79
CA LYS A 185 -11.03 14.49 -8.43
C LYS A 185 -11.41 15.52 -7.35
N GLY A 186 -11.10 16.79 -7.61
CA GLY A 186 -11.47 17.91 -6.75
C GLY A 186 -10.45 18.27 -5.67
N GLU A 187 -9.44 17.43 -5.46
CA GLU A 187 -8.24 17.82 -4.70
C GLU A 187 -7.23 18.46 -5.65
N GLN A 188 -6.55 19.51 -5.16
CA GLN A 188 -5.51 20.19 -5.92
C GLN A 188 -4.16 20.02 -5.22
N HIS A 189 -3.16 19.56 -5.96
CA HIS A 189 -1.81 19.37 -5.45
C HIS A 189 -0.80 19.80 -6.52
N THR A 190 0.30 20.45 -6.13
CA THR A 190 1.41 20.72 -7.07
C THR A 190 2.55 19.72 -6.91
N TYR A 191 2.51 18.94 -5.83
CA TYR A 191 3.50 17.93 -5.52
C TYR A 191 2.85 16.73 -4.84
N ALA A 192 3.21 15.54 -5.35
CA ALA A 192 2.91 14.26 -4.75
C ALA A 192 4.19 13.47 -4.55
N GLN A 193 4.29 12.81 -3.40
CA GLN A 193 5.28 11.78 -3.12
C GLN A 193 4.53 10.47 -2.87
N PHE A 194 4.77 9.48 -3.72
CA PHE A 194 4.24 8.13 -3.58
C PHE A 194 5.34 7.26 -2.97
N GLU A 195 5.19 6.88 -1.71
CA GLU A 195 5.94 5.76 -1.14
C GLU A 195 5.29 4.48 -1.66
N ALA A 196 5.61 4.14 -2.92
CA ALA A 196 4.94 3.07 -3.66
C ALA A 196 5.06 1.73 -2.95
N LEU A 197 6.19 1.47 -2.31
CA LEU A 197 6.34 0.36 -1.38
C LEU A 197 7.35 0.69 -0.29
N THR A 198 7.03 0.30 0.93
CA THR A 198 7.98 0.24 2.04
C THR A 198 7.87 -1.07 2.77
N GLY A 199 9.01 -1.56 3.31
CA GLY A 199 9.04 -2.67 4.23
C GLY A 199 9.83 -2.31 5.49
N TYR A 200 9.26 -2.62 6.66
CA TYR A 200 9.92 -2.51 7.95
C TYR A 200 10.33 -3.91 8.40
N MET A 201 11.63 -4.14 8.56
CA MET A 201 12.18 -5.40 9.06
C MET A 201 12.56 -5.30 10.54
N PRO A 202 12.57 -6.43 11.26
CA PRO A 202 13.15 -6.52 12.60
C PRO A 202 14.60 -6.01 12.63
N ALA A 203 15.04 -5.45 13.76
CA ALA A 203 16.37 -4.83 13.91
C ALA A 203 17.57 -5.74 13.57
N GLU A 204 17.38 -7.07 13.57
CA GLU A 204 18.41 -8.04 13.21
C GLU A 204 18.81 -8.00 11.73
N PHE A 205 18.00 -7.41 10.86
CA PHE A 205 18.38 -7.06 9.48
C PHE A 205 19.32 -5.84 9.49
N GLU A 206 20.41 -5.95 10.23
CA GLU A 206 21.23 -4.83 10.66
C GLU A 206 22.27 -4.36 9.62
N LYS A 207 22.50 -5.14 8.55
CA LYS A 207 23.44 -4.80 7.48
C LYS A 207 22.71 -4.14 6.32
N PHE A 208 23.25 -3.01 5.89
CA PHE A 208 22.67 -2.17 4.84
C PHE A 208 23.60 -2.17 3.65
N TRP A 209 23.03 -2.39 2.47
CA TRP A 209 23.78 -2.50 1.24
C TRP A 209 23.15 -1.65 0.16
N THR A 210 24.00 -1.13 -0.72
CA THR A 210 23.58 -0.61 -2.01
C THR A 210 24.01 -1.60 -3.09
N PHE A 211 23.11 -1.89 -4.02
CA PHE A 211 23.46 -2.65 -5.21
C PHE A 211 24.07 -1.74 -6.26
N GLN A 212 25.15 -2.19 -6.90
CA GLN A 212 25.85 -1.48 -7.97
C GLN A 212 25.55 -2.16 -9.32
N PRO A 213 24.58 -1.65 -10.11
CA PRO A 213 24.24 -2.19 -11.42
C PRO A 213 25.43 -2.47 -12.34
N ALA A 214 26.38 -1.54 -12.40
CA ALA A 214 27.52 -1.60 -13.31
C ALA A 214 28.46 -2.78 -13.02
N THR A 215 28.55 -3.22 -11.76
CA THR A 215 29.48 -4.29 -11.34
C THR A 215 28.75 -5.54 -10.87
N GLY A 216 27.44 -5.46 -10.64
CA GLY A 216 26.64 -6.52 -10.03
C GLY A 216 26.97 -6.79 -8.55
N LYS A 217 27.71 -5.89 -7.89
CA LYS A 217 28.17 -6.07 -6.50
C LYS A 217 27.25 -5.36 -5.50
N LEU A 218 27.28 -5.84 -4.26
CA LEU A 218 26.74 -5.12 -3.10
C LEU A 218 27.88 -4.38 -2.41
N GLU A 219 27.65 -3.12 -2.08
CA GLU A 219 28.58 -2.30 -1.31
C GLU A 219 27.92 -1.88 0.00
N PRO A 220 28.69 -1.76 1.10
CA PRO A 220 28.15 -1.28 2.37
C PRO A 220 27.50 0.10 2.21
N LEU A 221 26.34 0.26 2.85
CA LEU A 221 25.59 1.52 2.89
C LEU A 221 25.41 1.94 4.36
N SER A 222 25.38 3.25 4.62
CA SER A 222 24.99 3.74 5.94
C SER A 222 23.53 3.41 6.24
N ASP A 223 23.16 3.37 7.52
CA ASP A 223 21.78 3.10 7.96
C ASP A 223 20.84 4.32 7.83
N GLY A 224 21.29 5.37 7.14
CA GLY A 224 20.54 6.59 6.86
C GLY A 224 20.51 7.57 8.04
N PRO A 225 19.46 8.39 8.16
CA PRO A 225 18.26 8.42 7.31
C PRO A 225 18.52 9.03 5.92
N GLY A 226 17.63 8.75 4.96
CA GLY A 226 17.55 9.44 3.67
C GLY A 226 17.40 8.50 2.48
N GLU A 227 17.46 9.07 1.28
CA GLU A 227 17.33 8.33 0.01
C GLU A 227 18.60 8.39 -0.83
N GLN A 228 18.70 7.44 -1.76
CA GLN A 228 19.70 7.38 -2.81
C GLN A 228 19.07 6.91 -4.13
N LYS A 229 19.86 6.96 -5.21
CA LYS A 229 19.43 6.56 -6.56
C LYS A 229 19.52 5.05 -6.84
N LEU A 230 20.23 4.29 -6.01
CA LEU A 230 20.53 2.88 -6.27
C LEU A 230 19.69 1.95 -5.38
N PRO A 231 19.36 0.74 -5.86
CA PRO A 231 18.63 -0.26 -5.08
C PRO A 231 19.28 -0.53 -3.72
N VAL A 232 18.45 -0.73 -2.71
CA VAL A 232 18.88 -0.98 -1.33
C VAL A 232 18.53 -2.41 -0.93
N VAL A 233 19.41 -3.01 -0.13
CA VAL A 233 19.22 -4.34 0.46
C VAL A 233 19.51 -4.25 1.95
N MET A 234 18.69 -4.90 2.76
CA MET A 234 18.96 -5.11 4.18
C MET A 234 19.11 -6.60 4.45
N SER A 235 20.06 -6.98 5.30
CA SER A 235 20.30 -8.38 5.64
C SER A 235 20.67 -8.59 7.10
N THR A 236 20.49 -9.82 7.57
CA THR A 236 21.10 -10.29 8.81
C THR A 236 22.63 -10.24 8.71
N LYS A 237 23.29 -10.27 9.87
CA LYS A 237 24.74 -10.17 9.99
C LYS A 237 25.49 -11.27 9.23
N ASP A 238 24.95 -12.48 9.26
CA ASP A 238 25.46 -13.67 8.57
C ASP A 238 25.10 -13.70 7.08
N GLY A 239 24.13 -12.89 6.64
CA GLY A 239 23.66 -12.88 5.25
C GLY A 239 22.69 -14.02 4.90
N GLU A 240 22.24 -14.80 5.88
CA GLU A 240 21.29 -15.91 5.65
C GLU A 240 19.90 -15.41 5.27
N TYR A 241 19.55 -14.18 5.66
CA TYR A 241 18.28 -13.55 5.33
C TYR A 241 18.50 -12.12 4.86
N ALA A 242 17.99 -11.80 3.67
CA ALA A 242 18.09 -10.50 3.04
C ALA A 242 16.80 -10.18 2.27
N MET A 243 16.44 -8.90 2.26
CA MET A 243 15.36 -8.36 1.44
C MET A 243 15.84 -7.10 0.73
N GLY A 244 15.69 -7.09 -0.59
CA GLY A 244 16.07 -5.99 -1.47
C GLY A 244 14.90 -5.48 -2.30
N ILE A 245 14.97 -4.23 -2.73
CA ILE A 245 13.95 -3.60 -3.56
C ILE A 245 14.57 -3.01 -4.82
N PHE A 246 13.94 -3.26 -5.96
CA PHE A 246 14.30 -2.70 -7.26
C PHE A 246 13.05 -2.19 -7.98
N SER A 247 13.20 -1.15 -8.78
CA SER A 247 12.20 -0.70 -9.74
C SER A 247 12.91 -0.27 -11.01
N PRO A 248 12.42 -0.68 -12.19
CA PRO A 248 12.96 -0.22 -13.47
C PRO A 248 12.70 1.28 -13.70
N ASP A 249 11.72 1.86 -12.99
CA ASP A 249 11.32 3.26 -13.14
C ASP A 249 12.12 4.21 -12.22
N GLN A 250 13.14 3.69 -11.52
CA GLN A 250 14.01 4.46 -10.65
C GLN A 250 15.45 4.54 -11.18
N PRO A 251 16.12 5.71 -11.06
CA PRO A 251 15.62 6.95 -10.47
C PRO A 251 14.59 7.65 -11.37
N SER A 252 13.49 8.10 -10.77
CA SER A 252 12.39 8.75 -11.49
C SER A 252 12.77 10.11 -12.09
N LYS A 253 12.07 10.52 -13.16
CA LYS A 253 12.33 11.80 -13.87
C LYS A 253 12.28 12.98 -12.90
N GLY A 254 13.35 13.78 -12.88
CA GLY A 254 13.49 14.94 -11.99
C GLY A 254 14.10 14.63 -10.62
N TYR A 255 14.29 13.35 -10.26
CA TYR A 255 14.79 12.92 -8.96
C TYR A 255 15.98 11.95 -9.09
N ARG A 256 17.01 12.36 -9.87
CA ARG A 256 18.17 11.52 -10.26
C ARG A 256 19.04 11.00 -9.11
N HIS A 257 18.87 11.54 -7.91
CA HIS A 257 19.68 11.22 -6.72
C HIS A 257 18.86 10.59 -5.58
N ALA A 258 17.58 10.31 -5.80
CA ALA A 258 16.64 9.80 -4.79
C ALA A 258 15.77 8.69 -5.38
N GLY A 259 14.96 8.04 -4.55
CA GLY A 259 14.08 6.94 -4.96
C GLY A 259 14.12 5.76 -3.99
N TYR A 260 15.29 5.38 -3.50
CA TYR A 260 15.45 4.27 -2.56
C TYR A 260 15.92 4.79 -1.20
N GLY A 261 15.09 4.65 -0.17
CA GLY A 261 15.44 5.11 1.18
C GLY A 261 15.86 3.98 2.10
N ARG A 262 16.59 4.38 3.15
CA ARG A 262 17.06 3.51 4.21
C ARG A 262 17.04 4.24 5.55
N PHE A 263 16.55 3.57 6.58
CA PHE A 263 16.35 4.14 7.90
C PHE A 263 16.55 3.08 9.00
N ARG A 264 17.11 3.49 10.13
CA ARG A 264 17.11 2.72 11.38
C ARG A 264 16.36 3.47 12.48
N PHE A 265 15.36 2.81 13.05
CA PHE A 265 14.57 3.34 14.17
C PHE A 265 14.94 2.62 15.46
N LYS A 266 16.00 3.09 16.13
CA LYS A 266 16.57 2.45 17.33
C LYS A 266 15.53 2.19 18.43
N ALA A 267 14.67 3.18 18.72
CA ALA A 267 13.65 3.06 19.76
C ALA A 267 12.58 2.01 19.42
N ALA A 268 12.20 1.91 18.15
CA ALA A 268 11.20 0.98 17.66
C ALA A 268 11.76 -0.42 17.36
N LYS A 269 13.10 -0.60 17.40
CA LYS A 269 13.83 -1.83 17.08
C LYS A 269 13.51 -2.37 15.68
N VAL A 270 13.45 -1.48 14.70
CA VAL A 270 13.20 -1.82 13.29
C VAL A 270 14.12 -1.05 12.35
N VAL A 271 14.30 -1.61 11.16
CA VAL A 271 14.92 -0.97 10.01
C VAL A 271 13.91 -0.87 8.87
N LYS A 272 14.05 0.12 7.98
CA LYS A 272 13.08 0.38 6.91
C LYS A 272 13.82 0.68 5.62
N TRP A 273 13.41 0.05 4.52
CA TRP A 273 13.61 0.63 3.18
C TRP A 273 12.28 1.11 2.60
N ASN A 274 12.36 2.03 1.66
CA ASN A 274 11.23 2.41 0.80
C ASN A 274 11.69 2.60 -0.65
N CYS A 275 10.74 2.49 -1.58
CA CYS A 275 10.86 2.91 -2.97
C CYS A 275 9.84 4.02 -3.22
N ALA A 276 10.30 5.26 -3.41
CA ALA A 276 9.49 6.46 -3.44
C ALA A 276 9.59 7.21 -4.77
N PHE A 277 8.43 7.54 -5.34
CA PHE A 277 8.28 8.28 -6.58
C PHE A 277 7.73 9.67 -6.30
N ARG A 278 8.05 10.63 -7.16
CA ARG A 278 7.64 12.02 -6.98
C ARG A 278 7.14 12.61 -8.28
N VAL A 279 6.00 13.28 -8.17
CA VAL A 279 5.38 14.00 -9.28
C VAL A 279 5.27 15.46 -8.86
N ARG A 280 5.73 16.37 -9.71
CA ARG A 280 5.62 17.81 -9.49
C ARG A 280 5.13 18.47 -10.76
N ASP A 281 4.10 19.30 -10.60
CA ASP A 281 3.55 20.12 -11.66
C ASP A 281 3.08 21.45 -11.04
N GLN A 282 3.63 22.57 -11.51
CA GLN A 282 3.27 23.90 -11.00
C GLN A 282 1.83 24.28 -11.37
N GLN A 283 1.28 23.72 -12.44
CA GLN A 283 -0.11 23.90 -12.85
C GLN A 283 -1.06 22.96 -12.12
N GLY A 284 -0.52 22.03 -11.31
CA GLY A 284 -1.27 21.03 -10.57
C GLY A 284 -1.13 19.64 -11.18
N ILE A 285 -0.89 18.64 -10.35
CA ILE A 285 -0.90 17.23 -10.78
C ILE A 285 -2.32 16.84 -11.16
N LYS A 286 -2.44 15.94 -12.15
CA LYS A 286 -3.75 15.49 -12.62
C LYS A 286 -4.39 14.52 -11.62
N PRO A 287 -5.71 14.59 -11.38
CA PRO A 287 -6.40 13.49 -10.71
C PRO A 287 -6.40 12.25 -11.61
N GLY A 288 -6.50 11.07 -11.00
CA GLY A 288 -6.48 9.79 -11.71
C GLY A 288 -5.42 8.83 -11.20
N GLU A 289 -5.05 7.88 -12.05
CA GLU A 289 -4.21 6.75 -11.69
C GLU A 289 -2.71 7.05 -11.89
N TYR A 290 -1.93 6.63 -10.90
CA TYR A 290 -0.47 6.67 -10.90
C TYR A 290 0.04 5.28 -10.55
N SER A 291 0.63 4.60 -11.54
CA SER A 291 1.08 3.20 -11.40
C SER A 291 2.59 3.09 -11.28
N PHE A 292 3.05 2.21 -10.41
CA PHE A 292 4.46 1.93 -10.16
C PHE A 292 4.69 0.43 -10.08
N ARG A 293 5.78 -0.02 -10.72
CA ARG A 293 6.21 -1.43 -10.70
C ARG A 293 7.51 -1.56 -9.93
N MET A 294 7.52 -2.50 -8.99
CA MET A 294 8.68 -2.81 -8.17
C MET A 294 8.87 -4.33 -8.06
N PHE A 295 10.06 -4.72 -7.66
CA PHE A 295 10.46 -6.09 -7.45
C PHE A 295 11.13 -6.21 -6.09
N VAL A 296 10.59 -7.07 -5.23
CA VAL A 296 11.19 -7.39 -3.92
C VAL A 296 11.91 -8.72 -4.06
N ALA A 297 13.22 -8.73 -3.85
CA ALA A 297 14.00 -9.97 -3.80
C ALA A 297 14.15 -10.42 -2.35
N VAL A 298 13.91 -11.71 -2.07
CA VAL A 298 13.91 -12.30 -0.72
C VAL A 298 14.66 -13.63 -0.73
N GLY A 299 15.64 -13.78 0.16
CA GLY A 299 16.41 -15.02 0.32
C GLY A 299 17.69 -14.80 1.11
N THR A 300 18.77 -15.51 0.76
CA THR A 300 20.11 -15.15 1.24
C THR A 300 20.60 -13.85 0.60
N LEU A 301 21.64 -13.23 1.16
CA LEU A 301 22.24 -12.02 0.59
C LEU A 301 22.73 -12.24 -0.84
N GLU A 302 23.27 -13.42 -1.14
CA GLU A 302 23.73 -13.77 -2.48
C GLU A 302 22.56 -13.98 -3.44
N ASP A 303 21.48 -14.65 -3.01
CA ASP A 303 20.30 -14.82 -3.86
C ASP A 303 19.66 -13.47 -4.24
N VAL A 304 19.57 -12.56 -3.26
CA VAL A 304 19.08 -11.19 -3.49
C VAL A 304 19.98 -10.45 -4.47
N ARG A 305 21.31 -10.56 -4.32
CA ARG A 305 22.25 -9.94 -5.26
C ARG A 305 22.05 -10.48 -6.68
N GLN A 306 21.94 -11.79 -6.85
CA GLN A 306 21.75 -12.42 -8.16
C GLN A 306 20.42 -12.01 -8.80
N SER A 307 19.36 -11.94 -8.01
CA SER A 307 18.05 -11.46 -8.45
C SER A 307 18.14 -10.02 -8.97
N LEU A 308 18.84 -9.13 -8.25
CA LEU A 308 19.06 -7.74 -8.67
C LEU A 308 19.93 -7.64 -9.93
N VAL A 309 20.95 -8.49 -10.08
CA VAL A 309 21.75 -8.58 -11.31
C VAL A 309 20.87 -8.92 -12.51
N SER A 310 20.01 -9.93 -12.39
CA SER A 310 19.15 -10.34 -13.49
C SER A 310 18.08 -9.31 -13.82
N LEU A 311 17.41 -8.75 -12.81
CA LEU A 311 16.42 -7.69 -13.01
C LEU A 311 17.04 -6.46 -13.70
N THR A 312 18.24 -6.07 -13.30
CA THR A 312 18.92 -4.91 -13.90
C THR A 312 19.46 -5.17 -15.31
N LYS A 313 19.66 -6.43 -15.70
CA LYS A 313 19.99 -6.78 -17.10
C LYS A 313 18.77 -6.81 -17.99
N GLU A 314 17.60 -7.06 -17.42
CA GLU A 314 16.34 -7.15 -18.14
C GLU A 314 15.77 -5.79 -18.53
N PHE A 315 15.92 -4.78 -17.66
CA PHE A 315 15.36 -3.43 -17.82
C PHE A 315 16.46 -2.40 -18.07
#